data_AF-A0AAW7PKU8-F1
#
_entry.id   AF-A0AAW7PKU8-F1
#
_cell.length_a   1.000
_cell.length_b   1.000
_cell.length_c   1.000
_cell.angle_alpha   90.00
_cell.angle_beta   90.00
_cell.angle_gamma   90.00
#
_symmetry.space_group_name_H-M   'P 1'
#
loop_
_entity.id
_entity.type
_entity.pdbx_description
1 polymer ?
#
loop_
_entity_poly.entity_id
_entity_poly.type
_entity_poly.pdbx_seq_one_letter_code
_entity_poly.pdbx_strand_id
1 'polypeptide(L)' 'MDINYHEEIYDIIQKVTALKKPIFSFDVTNHCEIEGDSYCFHVEDIDDMIAVIQEYLAQLS' A
#
# COMPACT_ATOMS: atom_id res chain seq x y z
N MET A 1 -4.56 -1.65 1.97
CA MET A 1 -3.27 -2.25 2.36
C MET A 1 -3.13 -3.56 1.63
N ASP A 2 -1.93 -3.84 1.15
CA ASP A 2 -1.54 -5.05 0.43
C ASP A 2 -0.50 -5.80 1.25
N ILE A 3 -0.99 -6.68 2.12
CA ILE A 3 -0.23 -7.38 3.17
C ILE A 3 -0.41 -8.90 3.12
N ASN A 4 -1.09 -9.39 2.09
CA ASN A 4 -1.44 -10.80 1.95
C ASN A 4 -0.37 -11.48 1.09
N TYR A 5 -0.04 -12.74 1.38
CA TYR A 5 0.98 -13.48 0.62
C TYR A 5 0.46 -14.22 -0.62
N HIS A 6 -0.85 -14.28 -0.82
CA HIS A 6 -1.47 -15.12 -1.87
C HIS A 6 -1.83 -14.29 -3.10
N GLU A 7 -1.59 -14.82 -4.29
CA GLU A 7 -1.65 -14.11 -5.58
C GLU A 7 -3.06 -13.71 -6.07
N GLU A 8 -4.14 -14.06 -5.35
CA GLU A 8 -5.54 -13.83 -5.79
C GLU A 8 -6.01 -12.36 -5.72
N ILE A 9 -5.12 -11.38 -5.69
CA ILE A 9 -5.43 -10.00 -5.25
C ILE A 9 -5.31 -8.95 -6.36
N TYR A 10 -4.83 -9.32 -7.56
CA TYR A 10 -4.66 -8.40 -8.68
C TYR A 10 -5.93 -7.58 -9.00
N ASP A 11 -7.12 -8.20 -8.93
CA ASP A 11 -8.41 -7.52 -9.15
C ASP A 11 -8.69 -6.42 -8.12
N ILE A 12 -8.22 -6.58 -6.88
CA ILE A 12 -8.41 -5.61 -5.80
C ILE A 12 -7.47 -4.44 -5.99
N ILE A 13 -6.20 -4.69 -6.33
CA ILE A 13 -5.20 -3.65 -6.61
C ILE A 13 -5.70 -2.72 -7.70
N GLN A 14 -6.15 -3.26 -8.84
CA GLN A 14 -6.69 -2.46 -9.94
C GLN A 14 -7.88 -1.59 -9.52
N LYS A 15 -8.80 -2.13 -8.70
CA LYS A 15 -9.95 -1.36 -8.18
C LYS A 15 -9.52 -0.22 -7.27
N VAL A 16 -8.54 -0.44 -6.40
CA VAL A 16 -8.03 0.59 -5.47
C VAL A 16 -7.30 1.70 -6.24
N THR A 17 -6.48 1.34 -7.23
CA THR A 17 -5.83 2.31 -8.12
C THR A 17 -6.85 3.15 -8.89
N ALA A 18 -7.91 2.53 -9.44
CA ALA A 18 -8.98 3.26 -10.14
C ALA A 18 -9.70 4.28 -9.24
N LEU A 19 -9.74 4.04 -7.93
CA LEU A 19 -10.31 4.93 -6.92
C LEU A 19 -9.31 6.02 -6.46
N LYS A 20 -8.08 6.06 -6.99
CA LYS A 20 -7.01 6.98 -6.59
C LYS A 20 -6.75 6.97 -5.08
N LYS A 21 -6.87 5.80 -4.45
CA LYS A 21 -6.51 5.60 -3.05
C LYS A 21 -5.08 5.08 -2.98
N PRO A 22 -4.28 5.53 -2.00
CA PRO A 22 -2.93 5.01 -1.83
C PRO A 22 -2.97 3.53 -1.46
N ILE A 23 -2.03 2.78 -2.00
CA ILE A 23 -1.78 1.39 -1.62
C ILE A 23 -0.53 1.38 -0.74
N PHE A 24 -0.63 0.74 0.43
CA PHE A 24 0.51 0.53 1.32
C PHE A 24 0.79 -0.97 1.39
N SER A 25 2.04 -1.37 1.15
CA SER A 25 2.51 -2.75 1.09
C SER A 25 3.89 -2.92 1.73
N PHE A 26 4.27 -4.18 2.00
CA PHE A 26 5.65 -4.54 2.31
C PHE A 26 6.35 -5.11 1.08
N ASP A 27 7.68 -5.04 1.05
CA ASP A 27 8.55 -5.63 0.02
C ASP A 27 8.25 -7.11 -0.25
N VAL A 28 7.90 -7.88 0.79
CA VAL A 28 7.54 -9.30 0.69
C VAL A 28 6.08 -9.57 0.33
N THR A 29 5.22 -8.55 0.27
CA THR A 29 3.79 -8.66 -0.05
C THR A 29 3.31 -7.70 -1.14
N ASN A 30 4.21 -7.00 -1.84
CA ASN A 30 3.81 -5.99 -2.82
C ASN A 30 3.37 -6.65 -4.13
N HIS A 31 2.10 -6.47 -4.47
CA HIS A 31 1.47 -6.88 -5.73
C HIS A 31 1.18 -5.70 -6.67
N CYS A 32 1.51 -4.47 -6.25
CA CYS A 32 1.29 -3.27 -7.06
C CYS A 32 2.50 -2.98 -7.94
N GLU A 33 2.33 -3.12 -9.25
CA GLU A 33 3.36 -2.80 -10.27
C GLU A 33 3.26 -1.36 -10.80
N ILE A 34 2.31 -0.57 -10.30
CA ILE A 34 2.04 0.78 -10.81
C ILE A 34 2.88 1.79 -10.02
N GLU A 35 3.81 2.45 -10.71
CA GLU A 35 4.63 3.53 -10.14
C GLU A 35 3.77 4.77 -9.84
N GLY A 36 3.96 5.37 -8.66
CA GLY A 36 3.42 6.70 -8.30
C GLY A 36 2.30 6.74 -7.27
N ASP A 37 1.51 5.67 -7.12
CA ASP A 37 0.36 5.61 -6.19
C ASP A 37 0.49 4.49 -5.12
N SER A 38 1.66 3.84 -5.04
CA SER A 38 1.97 2.76 -4.11
C SER A 38 3.16 3.10 -3.22
N TYR A 39 3.01 2.82 -1.93
CA TYR A 39 4.06 2.91 -0.92
C TYR A 39 4.49 1.49 -0.53
N CYS A 40 5.72 1.14 -0.86
CA CYS A 40 6.33 -0.15 -0.53
C CYS A 40 7.40 0.07 0.53
N PHE A 41 7.23 -0.57 1.69
CA PHE A 41 8.16 -0.49 2.82
C PHE A 41 8.91 -1.80 2.99
N HIS A 42 10.12 -1.77 3.54
CA HIS A 42 10.73 -3.01 4.02
C HIS A 42 9.95 -3.52 5.23
N VAL A 43 9.79 -4.84 5.35
CA VAL A 43 9.08 -5.45 6.49
C VAL A 43 9.73 -5.15 7.85
N GLU A 44 10.99 -4.73 7.86
CA GLU A 44 11.72 -4.30 9.07
C GLU A 44 11.38 -2.86 9.48
N ASP A 45 10.86 -2.04 8.55
CA ASP A 45 10.60 -0.60 8.72
C ASP A 45 9.11 -0.32 9.00
N ILE A 46 8.50 -1.09 9.91
CA ILE A 46 7.06 -0.99 10.23
C ILE A 46 6.69 0.40 10.76
N ASP A 47 7.57 1.00 11.57
CA ASP A 47 7.32 2.32 12.15
C ASP A 47 7.23 3.42 11.09
N ASP A 48 7.99 3.31 9.99
CA ASP A 48 7.91 4.23 8.86
C ASP A 48 6.57 4.10 8.13
N MET A 49 6.08 2.88 7.93
CA MET A 49 4.74 2.64 7.37
C MET A 49 3.65 3.24 8.25
N ILE A 50 3.74 3.09 9.58
CA ILE A 50 2.79 3.68 10.52
C ILE A 50 2.81 5.21 10.41
N ALA A 51 3.99 5.82 10.38
CA ALA A 51 4.13 7.28 10.30
C ALA A 51 3.47 7.84 9.04
N VAL A 52 3.70 7.22 7.88
CA VAL A 52 3.10 7.66 6.60
C VAL A 52 1.58 7.46 6.59
N ILE A 53 1.06 6.36 7.14
CA ILE A 53 -0.40 6.14 7.25
C ILE A 53 -1.03 7.21 8.15
N GLN A 54 -0.41 7.54 9.28
CA GLN A 54 -0.89 8.57 10.18
C GLN A 54 -0.89 9.95 9.51
N GLU A 55 0.17 10.29 8.76
CA GLU A 55 0.24 11.52 7.99
C GLU A 55 -0.87 11.59 6.93
N TYR A 56 -1.07 10.52 6.16
CA TYR A 56 -2.14 10.44 5.17
C TYR A 56 -3.52 10.66 5.80
N LEU A 57 -3.80 10.02 6.94
CA LEU A 57 -5.07 10.18 7.65
C LEU A 57 -5.27 11.61 8.18
N ALA A 58 -4.19 12.27 8.63
CA ALA A 58 -4.24 13.65 9.09
C ALA A 58 -4.51 14.66 7.95
N GLN A 59 -4.14 14.33 6.71
CA GLN A 59 -4.47 15.17 5.54
C GLN A 59 -5.93 15.03 5.09
N LEU A 60 -6.64 13.99 5.54
CA LEU A 60 -8.05 13.76 5.22
C LEU A 60 -9.03 14.45 6.20
N SER A 61 -8.53 14.99 7.32
CA SER A 61 -9.32 15.71 8.33
C SER A 61 -9.37 17.21 8.08
#